data_AF-D9W3S0-F1
#
_entry.id   AF-D9W3S0-F1
#
_cell.length_a   1.000
_cell.length_b   1.000
_cell.length_c   1.000
_cell.angle_alpha   90.00
_cell.angle_beta   90.00
_cell.angle_gamma   90.00
#
_symmetry.space_group_name_H-M   'P 1'
#
loop_
_entity.id
_entity.type
_entity.pdbx_description
1 polymer ?
#
loop_
_entity_poly.entity_id
_entity_poly.type
_entity_poly.pdbx_seq_one_letter_code
_entity_poly.pdbx_strand_id
1 'polypeptide(L)'
;MVSGGYEGAVFRFGWRGSRYPGEPVEDVWLAVGRDPDAAWWFEAYFVGRTTLAGGAPLAAAFARWLLADAPEGRYEEEFVLVDDEPQSGSARLADGTRLTVEVLLGRAEAGGPEYLQVLLYGEAGGRAFEVCAPLRCPSVVRADLDAAAARLLRDAERPSERV
;
A
#
# COMPACT_ATOMS: atom_id res chain seq x y z
N MET A 1 -3.97 -10.94 -18.29
CA MET A 1 -3.38 -9.58 -18.40
C MET A 1 -4.43 -8.53 -18.10
N VAL A 2 -4.37 -7.88 -16.94
CA VAL A 2 -5.16 -6.67 -16.65
C VAL A 2 -4.21 -5.48 -16.77
N SER A 3 -4.26 -4.80 -17.91
CA SER A 3 -3.38 -3.67 -18.27
C SER A 3 -4.20 -2.38 -18.35
N GLY A 4 -4.24 -1.63 -17.24
CA GLY A 4 -4.89 -0.32 -17.13
C GLY A 4 -4.79 0.19 -15.68
N GLY A 5 -4.43 1.47 -15.50
CA GLY A 5 -4.28 2.15 -14.20
C GLY A 5 -2.84 2.50 -13.78
N TYR A 6 -1.83 1.80 -14.30
CA TYR A 6 -0.46 1.84 -13.72
C TYR A 6 0.44 3.02 -14.13
N GLU A 7 0.07 3.81 -15.13
CA GLU A 7 0.91 4.89 -15.66
C GLU A 7 0.81 6.14 -14.78
N GLY A 8 1.69 6.21 -13.76
CA GLY A 8 1.76 7.33 -12.81
C GLY A 8 2.18 6.95 -11.37
N ALA A 9 2.25 5.65 -11.05
CA ALA A 9 2.67 5.19 -9.73
C ALA A 9 4.15 5.56 -9.42
N VAL A 10 4.40 6.28 -8.32
CA VAL A 10 5.76 6.60 -7.86
C VAL A 10 6.34 5.43 -7.07
N PHE A 11 5.51 4.83 -6.21
CA PHE A 11 5.74 3.56 -5.55
C PHE A 11 4.83 2.49 -6.14
N ARG A 12 5.38 1.29 -6.36
CA ARG A 12 4.61 0.08 -6.66
C ARG A 12 5.29 -1.11 -6.01
N PHE A 13 4.51 -1.94 -5.36
CA PHE A 13 4.92 -3.25 -4.86
C PHE A 13 3.90 -4.29 -5.32
N GLY A 14 4.36 -5.42 -5.86
CA GLY A 14 3.50 -6.41 -6.51
C GLY A 14 4.02 -7.83 -6.29
N TRP A 15 3.09 -8.75 -6.09
CA TRP A 15 3.36 -10.13 -5.71
C TRP A 15 2.30 -11.08 -6.24
N ARG A 16 2.61 -12.38 -6.31
CA ARG A 16 1.61 -13.38 -6.72
C ARG A 16 0.64 -13.68 -5.57
N GLY A 17 -0.64 -13.46 -5.83
CA GLY A 17 -1.69 -13.98 -4.97
C GLY A 17 -1.85 -15.48 -5.14
N SER A 18 -2.26 -16.18 -4.08
CA SER A 18 -2.74 -17.57 -4.20
C SER A 18 -4.25 -17.63 -4.44
N ARG A 19 -5.02 -16.75 -3.77
CA ARG A 19 -6.47 -16.53 -3.94
C ARG A 19 -6.86 -15.12 -3.48
N TYR A 20 -7.88 -14.55 -4.11
CA TYR A 20 -8.76 -13.53 -3.53
C TYR A 20 -10.18 -14.14 -3.38
N PRO A 21 -11.08 -13.64 -2.52
CA PRO A 21 -12.45 -14.14 -2.48
C PRO A 21 -13.14 -14.05 -3.85
N GLY A 22 -13.52 -15.20 -4.41
CA GLY A 22 -14.19 -15.34 -5.71
C GLY A 22 -13.28 -15.59 -6.91
N GLU A 23 -12.02 -15.13 -6.92
CA GLU A 23 -11.17 -15.14 -8.12
C GLU A 23 -9.72 -15.65 -7.88
N PRO A 24 -9.12 -16.38 -8.85
CA PRO A 24 -7.69 -16.63 -8.88
C PRO A 24 -6.96 -15.37 -9.38
N VAL A 25 -6.13 -14.77 -8.52
CA VAL A 25 -5.44 -13.50 -8.83
C VAL A 25 -3.95 -13.77 -9.03
N GLU A 26 -3.51 -13.77 -10.30
CA GLU A 26 -2.12 -14.07 -10.66
C GLU A 26 -1.13 -13.03 -10.11
N ASP A 27 -1.51 -11.74 -10.10
CA ASP A 27 -0.71 -10.62 -9.58
C ASP A 27 -1.56 -9.69 -8.69
N VAL A 28 -1.25 -9.66 -7.39
CA VAL A 28 -1.75 -8.71 -6.39
C VAL A 28 -0.73 -7.58 -6.25
N TRP A 29 -1.18 -6.36 -5.94
CA TRP A 29 -0.28 -5.21 -5.84
C TRP A 29 -0.87 -4.06 -5.03
N LEU A 30 0.01 -3.18 -4.55
CA LEU A 30 -0.29 -1.86 -4.02
C LEU A 30 0.61 -0.82 -4.69
N ALA A 31 0.12 0.41 -4.79
CA ALA A 31 0.82 1.56 -5.34
C ALA A 31 0.49 2.82 -4.55
N VAL A 32 1.44 3.75 -4.52
CA VAL A 32 1.24 5.12 -4.04
C VAL A 32 1.73 6.05 -5.14
N GLY A 33 0.92 7.03 -5.49
CA GLY A 33 1.18 7.94 -6.58
C GLY A 33 0.63 9.34 -6.36
N ARG A 34 0.89 10.19 -7.34
CA ARG A 34 0.56 11.60 -7.36
C ARG A 34 0.01 11.92 -8.74
N ASP A 35 -1.22 12.42 -8.80
CA ASP A 35 -1.83 12.85 -10.06
C ASP A 35 -1.31 14.25 -10.47
N PRO A 36 -1.48 14.68 -11.74
CA PRO A 36 -0.83 15.89 -12.26
C PRO A 36 -1.26 17.21 -11.58
N ASP A 37 -2.39 17.22 -10.87
CA ASP A 37 -2.88 18.31 -10.03
C ASP A 37 -2.27 18.32 -8.61
N ALA A 38 -1.32 17.42 -8.35
CA ALA A 38 -0.68 17.13 -7.06
C ALA A 38 -1.58 16.49 -5.99
N ALA A 39 -2.77 15.98 -6.34
CA ALA A 39 -3.49 15.06 -5.47
C ALA A 39 -2.68 13.77 -5.28
N TRP A 40 -2.63 13.25 -4.05
CA TRP A 40 -1.96 11.97 -3.75
C TRP A 40 -3.00 10.86 -3.62
N TRP A 41 -2.64 9.67 -4.09
CA TRP A 41 -3.52 8.52 -4.07
C TRP A 41 -2.81 7.25 -3.60
N PHE A 42 -3.61 6.39 -2.99
CA PHE A 42 -3.32 4.98 -2.76
C PHE A 42 -4.13 4.16 -3.75
N GLU A 43 -3.53 3.15 -4.36
CA GLU A 43 -4.23 2.25 -5.27
C GLU A 43 -3.78 0.80 -5.01
N ALA A 44 -4.73 -0.10 -4.77
CA ALA A 44 -4.43 -1.51 -4.58
C ALA A 44 -5.42 -2.39 -5.33
N TYR A 45 -4.97 -3.57 -5.76
CA TYR A 45 -5.74 -4.50 -6.60
C TYR A 45 -7.20 -4.70 -6.11
N PHE A 46 -7.38 -4.83 -4.80
CA PHE A 46 -8.66 -5.11 -4.16
C PHE A 46 -9.47 -3.86 -3.77
N VAL A 47 -8.85 -2.67 -3.70
CA VAL A 47 -9.49 -1.39 -3.33
C VAL A 47 -9.91 -0.57 -4.55
N GLY A 48 -9.19 -0.70 -5.67
CA GLY A 48 -9.13 0.36 -6.67
C GLY A 48 -8.32 1.55 -6.16
N ARG A 49 -8.47 2.72 -6.79
CA ARG A 49 -7.83 3.97 -6.36
C ARG A 49 -8.67 4.69 -5.32
N THR A 50 -7.99 5.34 -4.37
CA THR A 50 -8.58 6.26 -3.39
C THR A 50 -7.60 7.38 -3.04
N THR A 51 -8.10 8.46 -2.45
CA THR A 51 -7.31 9.60 -1.99
C THR A 51 -6.42 9.21 -0.80
N LEU A 52 -5.14 9.54 -0.86
CA LEU A 52 -4.25 9.47 0.30
C LEU A 52 -4.37 10.78 1.09
N ALA A 53 -5.29 10.83 2.05
CA ALA A 53 -5.68 12.07 2.75
C ALA A 53 -4.50 12.81 3.42
N GLY A 54 -3.54 12.06 4.00
CA GLY A 54 -2.31 12.62 4.57
C GLY A 54 -1.27 13.12 3.56
N GLY A 55 -1.54 12.98 2.26
CA GLY A 55 -0.79 13.59 1.16
C GLY A 55 0.68 13.22 1.06
N ALA A 56 1.47 14.14 0.50
CA ALA A 56 2.94 14.05 0.48
C ALA A 56 3.58 13.80 1.86
N PRO A 57 3.15 14.45 2.98
CA PRO A 57 3.69 14.14 4.30
C PRO A 57 3.54 12.66 4.70
N LEU A 58 2.37 12.05 4.45
CA LEU A 58 2.12 10.64 4.76
C LEU A 58 2.87 9.70 3.79
N ALA A 59 2.93 10.04 2.50
CA ALA A 59 3.75 9.30 1.52
C ALA A 59 5.24 9.32 1.88
N ALA A 60 5.76 10.46 2.36
CA ALA A 60 7.14 10.57 2.84
C ALA A 60 7.36 9.80 4.15
N ALA A 61 6.39 9.81 5.08
CA ALA A 61 6.47 9.03 6.31
C ALA A 61 6.51 7.51 6.00
N PHE A 62 5.62 7.03 5.14
CA PHE A 62 5.59 5.64 4.67
C PHE A 62 6.91 5.26 3.97
N ALA A 63 7.42 6.13 3.09
CA ALA A 63 8.70 5.91 2.42
C ALA A 63 9.89 5.82 3.40
N ARG A 64 9.93 6.66 4.45
CA ARG A 64 10.99 6.59 5.48
C ARG A 64 10.87 5.36 6.36
N TRP A 65 9.65 4.90 6.67
CA TRP A 65 9.44 3.64 7.39
C TRP A 65 9.92 2.43 6.56
N LEU A 66 9.55 2.35 5.27
CA LEU A 66 10.04 1.31 4.36
C LEU A 66 11.58 1.32 4.19
N LEU A 67 12.23 2.46 4.39
CA LEU A 67 13.68 2.63 4.32
C LEU A 67 14.40 2.41 5.67
N ALA A 68 13.69 2.11 6.76
CA ALA A 68 14.31 1.88 8.06
C ALA A 68 15.20 0.61 8.05
N ASP A 69 16.28 0.65 8.83
CA ASP A 69 17.18 -0.47 9.02
C ASP A 69 16.44 -1.63 9.70
N ALA A 70 16.37 -2.78 9.03
CA ALA A 70 15.65 -3.94 9.54
C ALA A 70 16.37 -4.57 10.74
N PRO A 71 15.67 -4.85 11.87
CA PRO A 71 16.25 -5.56 13.00
C PRO A 71 16.89 -6.91 12.63
N GLU A 72 17.99 -7.25 13.30
CA GLU A 72 18.76 -8.49 13.07
C GLU A 72 17.97 -9.78 13.38
N GLY A 73 17.00 -9.67 14.29
CA GLY A 73 16.18 -10.79 14.80
C GLY A 73 14.85 -10.98 14.08
N ARG A 74 13.93 -11.72 14.73
CA ARG A 74 12.50 -11.65 14.38
C ARG A 74 11.98 -10.25 14.71
N TYR A 75 11.22 -9.67 13.80
CA TYR A 75 10.44 -8.46 14.03
C TYR A 75 9.19 -8.46 13.15
N GLU A 76 8.17 -7.72 13.56
CA GLU A 76 6.97 -7.38 12.80
C GLU A 76 6.64 -5.92 13.16
N GLU A 77 6.58 -5.04 12.16
CA GLU A 77 6.20 -3.63 12.30
C GLU A 77 5.06 -3.29 11.33
N GLU A 78 4.24 -2.32 11.71
CA GLU A 78 3.03 -1.91 10.98
C GLU A 78 3.02 -0.40 10.69
N PHE A 79 2.45 -0.02 9.55
CA PHE A 79 2.24 1.36 9.15
C PHE A 79 0.82 1.55 8.63
N VAL A 80 0.03 2.37 9.33
CA VAL A 80 -1.32 2.77 8.89
C VAL A 80 -1.18 3.77 7.73
N LEU A 81 -1.50 3.33 6.51
CA LEU A 81 -1.39 4.12 5.28
C LEU A 81 -2.70 4.84 4.92
N VAL A 82 -3.83 4.34 5.42
CA VAL A 82 -5.17 4.96 5.39
C VAL A 82 -5.83 4.63 6.72
N ASP A 83 -6.42 5.59 7.43
CA ASP A 83 -6.96 5.41 8.79
C ASP A 83 -8.44 5.81 8.89
N ASP A 84 -9.34 4.82 8.91
CA ASP A 84 -10.79 4.99 9.06
C ASP A 84 -11.42 6.04 8.11
N GLU A 85 -10.83 6.22 6.93
CA GLU A 85 -11.15 7.30 5.99
C GLU A 85 -12.42 6.99 5.19
N PRO A 86 -13.37 7.94 5.04
CA PRO A 86 -14.57 7.75 4.23
C PRO A 86 -14.23 7.73 2.73
N GLN A 87 -14.36 6.56 2.12
CA GLN A 87 -14.08 6.31 0.71
C GLN A 87 -15.18 6.88 -0.18
N SER A 88 -14.78 7.46 -1.32
CA SER A 88 -15.71 7.89 -2.38
C SER A 88 -15.08 7.70 -3.75
N GLY A 89 -15.89 7.40 -4.76
CA GLY A 89 -15.43 7.25 -6.15
C GLY A 89 -14.59 6.00 -6.46
N SER A 90 -14.39 5.09 -5.48
CA SER A 90 -13.81 3.77 -5.75
C SER A 90 -14.77 2.93 -6.60
N ALA A 91 -14.24 2.26 -7.62
CA ALA A 91 -14.99 1.29 -8.41
C ALA A 91 -15.19 -0.08 -7.72
N ARG A 92 -14.68 -0.28 -6.49
CA ARG A 92 -14.76 -1.54 -5.73
C ARG A 92 -15.36 -1.42 -4.32
N LEU A 93 -15.33 -0.25 -3.72
CA LEU A 93 -15.95 0.04 -2.42
C LEU A 93 -17.22 0.87 -2.61
N ALA A 94 -18.21 0.70 -1.74
CA ALA A 94 -19.40 1.54 -1.75
C ALA A 94 -19.07 2.95 -1.23
N ASP A 95 -19.65 4.00 -1.82
CA ASP A 95 -19.46 5.37 -1.32
C ASP A 95 -19.87 5.46 0.17
N GLY A 96 -19.03 6.11 0.98
CA GLY A 96 -19.19 6.21 2.43
C GLY A 96 -18.71 4.97 3.21
N THR A 97 -18.11 3.97 2.56
CA THR A 97 -17.33 2.93 3.26
C THR A 97 -16.21 3.59 4.05
N ARG A 98 -16.06 3.30 5.34
CA ARG A 98 -14.88 3.69 6.11
C ARG A 98 -13.80 2.63 5.90
N LEU A 99 -12.56 3.03 5.68
CA LEU A 99 -11.46 2.13 5.32
C LEU A 99 -10.21 2.42 6.14
N THR A 100 -9.64 1.36 6.72
CA THR A 100 -8.26 1.35 7.22
C THR A 100 -7.42 0.40 6.36
N VAL A 101 -6.20 0.83 6.02
CA VAL A 101 -5.20 0.04 5.31
C VAL A 101 -3.89 0.11 6.06
N GLU A 102 -3.39 -1.04 6.49
CA GLU A 102 -2.10 -1.18 7.14
C GLU A 102 -1.14 -1.96 6.26
N VAL A 103 0.11 -1.53 6.25
CA VAL A 103 1.21 -2.28 5.63
C VAL A 103 2.09 -2.81 6.75
N LEU A 104 2.26 -4.13 6.80
CA LEU A 104 3.13 -4.82 7.76
C LEU A 104 4.41 -5.26 7.05
N LEU A 105 5.56 -4.97 7.66
CA LEU A 105 6.88 -5.45 7.24
C LEU A 105 7.48 -6.26 8.39
N GLY A 106 7.94 -7.49 8.12
CA GLY A 106 8.47 -8.35 9.16
C GLY A 106 9.47 -9.39 8.67
N ARG A 107 10.10 -10.08 9.62
CA ARG A 107 11.04 -11.19 9.42
C ARG A 107 10.73 -12.26 10.46
N ALA A 108 10.44 -13.50 10.06
CA ALA A 108 9.94 -14.53 10.97
C ALA A 108 11.02 -15.09 11.92
N GLU A 109 12.28 -15.08 11.48
CA GLU A 109 13.44 -15.63 12.18
C GLU A 109 14.71 -14.83 11.85
N ALA A 110 15.69 -14.83 12.75
CA ALA A 110 16.94 -14.08 12.57
C ALA A 110 17.70 -14.54 11.32
N GLY A 111 18.11 -13.60 10.45
CA GLY A 111 18.73 -13.91 9.16
C GLY A 111 17.79 -14.51 8.09
N GLY A 112 16.53 -14.81 8.43
CA GLY A 112 15.52 -15.21 7.46
C GLY A 112 15.10 -14.06 6.52
N PRO A 113 14.36 -14.34 5.44
CA PRO A 113 13.87 -13.31 4.54
C PRO A 113 12.83 -12.41 5.21
N GLU A 114 12.82 -11.15 4.80
CA GLU A 114 11.73 -10.22 5.12
C GLU A 114 10.50 -10.52 4.26
N TYR A 115 9.31 -10.20 4.76
CA TYR A 115 8.03 -10.30 4.06
C TYR A 115 7.21 -9.03 4.29
N LEU A 116 6.40 -8.67 3.28
CA LEU A 116 5.43 -7.59 3.35
C LEU A 116 4.02 -8.17 3.28
N GLN A 117 3.11 -7.65 4.10
CA GLN A 117 1.70 -7.97 4.09
C GLN A 117 0.89 -6.66 4.06
N VAL A 118 -0.28 -6.70 3.43
CA VAL A 118 -1.29 -5.62 3.55
C VAL A 118 -2.48 -6.18 4.31
N LEU A 119 -2.89 -5.48 5.36
CA LEU A 119 -4.15 -5.70 6.06
C LEU A 119 -5.15 -4.65 5.57
N LEU A 120 -6.41 -5.06 5.45
CA LEU A 120 -7.50 -4.19 5.03
C LEU A 120 -8.77 -4.54 5.78
N TYR A 121 -9.32 -3.56 6.47
CA TYR A 121 -10.55 -3.65 7.24
C TYR A 121 -11.27 -2.30 7.26
N GLY A 122 -12.48 -2.27 7.81
CA GLY A 122 -13.27 -1.04 7.89
C GLY A 122 -14.74 -1.32 8.09
N GLU A 123 -15.59 -0.34 7.76
CA GLU A 123 -17.05 -0.46 7.88
C GLU A 123 -17.76 -0.06 6.58
N ALA A 124 -18.66 -0.91 6.10
CA ALA A 124 -19.54 -0.62 4.97
C ALA A 124 -21.01 -0.75 5.40
N GLY A 125 -21.70 0.39 5.52
CA GLY A 125 -23.14 0.44 5.81
C GLY A 125 -23.55 -0.15 7.17
N GLY A 126 -22.85 0.19 8.26
CA GLY A 126 -23.13 -0.33 9.60
C GLY A 126 -22.62 -1.76 9.83
N ARG A 127 -21.67 -2.23 9.03
CA ARG A 127 -21.08 -3.58 9.12
C ARG A 127 -19.58 -3.55 8.95
N ALA A 128 -18.85 -4.04 9.95
CA ALA A 128 -17.42 -4.25 9.86
C ALA A 128 -17.07 -5.33 8.81
N PHE A 129 -15.93 -5.17 8.14
CA PHE A 129 -15.32 -6.17 7.27
C PHE A 129 -13.81 -6.23 7.51
N GLU A 130 -13.20 -7.36 7.14
CA GLU A 130 -11.76 -7.57 7.08
C GLU A 130 -11.49 -8.51 5.88
N VAL A 131 -10.41 -8.28 5.13
CA VAL A 131 -9.96 -9.22 4.09
C VAL A 131 -9.08 -10.29 4.75
N CYS A 132 -9.72 -11.21 5.46
CA CYS A 132 -9.11 -12.25 6.31
C CYS A 132 -8.21 -13.29 5.60
N ALA A 133 -7.87 -13.08 4.33
CA ALA A 133 -6.88 -13.88 3.61
C ALA A 133 -5.55 -13.11 3.66
N PRO A 134 -4.60 -13.43 4.57
CA PRO A 134 -3.31 -12.75 4.62
C PRO A 134 -2.61 -12.92 3.26
N LEU A 135 -2.48 -11.82 2.53
CA LEU A 135 -1.95 -11.77 1.17
C LEU A 135 -0.42 -11.92 1.21
N ARG A 136 0.06 -13.06 1.72
CA ARG A 136 1.48 -13.34 1.96
C ARG A 136 2.30 -13.11 0.69
N CYS A 137 3.09 -12.04 0.69
CA CYS A 137 4.12 -11.84 -0.31
C CYS A 137 5.19 -12.94 -0.17
N PRO A 138 5.79 -13.44 -1.26
CA PRO A 138 7.08 -14.11 -1.18
C PRO A 138 8.15 -13.14 -0.64
N SER A 139 9.34 -13.66 -0.32
CA SER A 139 10.45 -12.90 0.25
C SER A 139 10.68 -11.54 -0.42
N VAL A 140 10.71 -10.48 0.39
CA VAL A 140 11.03 -9.11 -0.04
C VAL A 140 12.46 -9.06 -0.56
N VAL A 141 12.63 -8.61 -1.81
CA VAL A 141 13.94 -8.23 -2.33
C VAL A 141 14.24 -6.82 -1.83
N ARG A 142 15.01 -6.73 -0.74
CA ARG A 142 15.22 -5.47 0.00
C ARG A 142 15.68 -4.32 -0.91
N ALA A 143 16.61 -4.57 -1.82
CA ALA A 143 17.10 -3.58 -2.77
C ALA A 143 16.02 -3.00 -3.70
N ASP A 144 15.02 -3.80 -4.10
CA ASP A 144 13.89 -3.33 -4.92
C ASP A 144 12.91 -2.49 -4.10
N LEU A 145 12.69 -2.88 -2.83
CA LEU A 145 11.87 -2.12 -1.87
C LEU A 145 12.52 -0.77 -1.55
N ASP A 146 13.81 -0.74 -1.21
CA ASP A 146 14.56 0.49 -0.95
C ASP A 146 14.58 1.39 -2.20
N ALA A 147 14.79 0.82 -3.39
CA ALA A 147 14.76 1.58 -4.64
C ALA A 147 13.37 2.18 -4.92
N ALA A 148 12.28 1.50 -4.55
CA ALA A 148 10.91 2.00 -4.67
C ALA A 148 10.58 3.06 -3.61
N ALA A 149 10.92 2.82 -2.34
CA ALA A 149 10.69 3.77 -1.26
C ALA A 149 11.54 5.04 -1.44
N ALA A 150 12.78 4.94 -1.90
CA ALA A 150 13.61 6.09 -2.23
C ALA A 150 13.09 6.88 -3.45
N ARG A 151 12.36 6.26 -4.39
CA ARG A 151 11.61 6.99 -5.44
C ARG A 151 10.44 7.75 -4.83
N LEU A 152 9.65 7.10 -3.97
CA LEU A 152 8.51 7.71 -3.28
C LEU A 152 8.92 8.93 -2.45
N LEU A 153 9.98 8.79 -1.64
CA LEU A 153 10.49 9.85 -0.78
C LEU A 153 10.89 11.09 -1.59
N ARG A 154 11.61 10.92 -2.71
CA ARG A 154 12.05 12.03 -3.56
C ARG A 154 10.94 12.79 -4.29
N ASP A 155 9.77 12.17 -4.50
CA ASP A 155 8.62 12.86 -5.10
C ASP A 155 7.72 13.51 -4.03
N ALA A 156 7.59 12.85 -2.88
CA ALA A 156 6.90 13.37 -1.70
C ALA A 156 7.61 14.57 -1.06
N GLU A 157 8.95 14.59 -1.09
CA GLU A 157 9.77 15.73 -0.66
C GLU A 157 10.02 16.77 -1.77
N ARG A 158 9.56 16.55 -3.01
CA ARG A 158 9.71 17.56 -4.09
C ARG A 158 8.88 18.79 -3.73
N PRO A 159 9.47 20.00 -3.70
CA PRO A 159 8.71 21.23 -3.53
C PRO A 159 7.59 21.33 -4.57
N SER A 160 6.38 21.68 -4.14
CA SER A 160 5.30 22.02 -5.09
C SER A 160 5.71 23.27 -5.86
N GLU A 161 6.04 23.08 -7.14
CA GLU A 161 6.27 24.17 -8.07
C GLU A 161 5.01 25.03 -8.14
N ARG A 162 5.12 26.29 -7.71
CA ARG A 162 4.02 27.25 -7.79
C ARG A 162 3.91 27.75 -9.23
N VAL A 163 2.86 27.32 -9.90
CA VAL A 163 2.30 27.94 -11.11
C VAL A 163 1.55 29.21 -10.71
#